data_AF-A0A842U2Q4-F1
#
_entry.id   AF-A0A842U2Q4-F1
#
_cell.length_a   1.000
_cell.length_b   1.000
_cell.length_c   1.000
_cell.angle_alpha   90.00
_cell.angle_beta   90.00
_cell.angle_gamma   90.00
#
_symmetry.space_group_name_H-M   'P 1'
#
loop_
_entity.id
_entity.type
_entity.pdbx_description
1 polymer ?
#
loop_
_entity_poly.entity_id
_entity_poly.type
_entity_poly.pdbx_seq_one_letter_code
_entity_poly.pdbx_strand_id
1 'polypeptide(L)'
;MMEDKDTTWNSLLKDFIDGIEVATNQLEKRDIDNIPGAKDALIQRLNTMKTQFPKNNGEIFYKSIDDKIQNSFFPDTRDFADAFKKILKSRTHEQDFVINELLNGFVASRTKAIASGTQVPVIDRLVEAFSKRNDFHIVDHQFYAMFGDPNKPRKYVKEHLKELVNLFGLISKELMVEKDLRKSEKKIYIFYTFPDEILRILEEKYIIIDEELGHAYVSEEFDRNVFICMFLANLSINRDNPEKIGGSYTINGISAIFALILLLSFMPKLSIEETHPILRDSSFESSNMSVIPKSWMMKQVIEPLFEPLIKIIAYRLGGGLWLSNVIDSEINKKIHSQIRFLLKDVNRWVLGELVRVEIPIFVEIANIFAEITVGTDSEAR
;
A
#
# COMPACT_ATOMS: atom_id res chain seq x y z
N MET A 1 28.19 -24.19 1.37
CA MET A 1 28.61 -23.09 0.45
C MET A 1 27.93 -21.83 0.93
N MET A 2 28.68 -20.96 1.61
CA MET A 2 28.15 -19.91 2.50
C MET A 2 28.83 -18.55 2.24
N GLU A 3 29.52 -18.41 1.10
CA GLU A 3 30.32 -17.24 0.70
C GLU A 3 29.69 -16.39 -0.41
N ASP A 4 28.58 -16.85 -1.01
CA ASP A 4 27.79 -16.06 -1.97
C ASP A 4 26.71 -15.24 -1.22
N LYS A 5 27.12 -14.54 -0.16
CA LYS A 5 26.27 -13.56 0.55
C LYS A 5 26.03 -12.36 -0.38
N ASP A 6 25.09 -12.59 -1.28
CA ASP A 6 24.20 -11.69 -1.98
C ASP A 6 24.85 -10.39 -2.52
N THR A 7 25.64 -10.54 -3.57
CA THR A 7 26.22 -9.42 -4.34
C THR A 7 25.17 -8.40 -4.78
N THR A 8 23.94 -8.84 -5.05
CA THR A 8 22.82 -7.97 -5.43
C THR A 8 22.38 -7.10 -4.25
N TRP A 9 22.16 -7.68 -3.07
CA TRP A 9 21.84 -6.91 -1.87
C TRP A 9 22.89 -5.84 -1.55
N ASN A 10 24.17 -6.20 -1.63
CA ASN A 10 25.26 -5.28 -1.33
C ASN A 10 25.31 -4.12 -2.33
N SER A 11 25.01 -4.38 -3.61
CA SER A 11 24.87 -3.33 -4.62
C SER A 11 23.71 -2.40 -4.30
N LEU A 12 22.52 -2.95 -4.00
CA LEU A 12 21.33 -2.16 -3.68
C LEU A 12 21.53 -1.29 -2.44
N LEU A 13 22.16 -1.85 -1.41
CA LEU A 13 22.50 -1.12 -0.19
C LEU A 13 23.47 0.02 -0.50
N LYS A 14 24.51 -0.24 -1.30
CA LYS A 14 25.45 0.80 -1.72
C LYS A 14 24.77 1.92 -2.50
N ASP A 15 23.92 1.58 -3.48
CA ASP A 15 23.19 2.57 -4.28
C ASP A 15 22.32 3.48 -3.39
N PHE A 16 21.68 2.92 -2.36
CA PHE A 16 20.92 3.71 -1.39
C PHE A 16 21.82 4.64 -0.55
N ILE A 17 22.98 4.15 -0.10
CA ILE A 17 23.95 4.95 0.66
C ILE A 17 24.52 6.09 -0.18
N ASP A 18 24.83 5.84 -1.45
CA ASP A 18 25.28 6.86 -2.40
C ASP A 18 24.16 7.90 -2.62
N GLY A 19 22.90 7.46 -2.69
CA GLY A 19 21.71 8.32 -2.71
C GLY A 19 21.60 9.25 -1.50
N ILE A 20 21.86 8.73 -0.29
CA ILE A 20 21.91 9.52 0.95
C ILE A 20 22.99 10.61 0.87
N GLU A 21 24.15 10.29 0.33
CA GLU A 21 25.25 11.26 0.17
C GLU A 21 24.87 12.39 -0.80
N VAL A 22 24.24 12.05 -1.93
CA VAL A 22 23.74 13.06 -2.88
C VAL A 22 22.70 13.96 -2.20
N ALA A 23 21.72 13.37 -1.50
CA ALA A 23 20.67 14.12 -0.80
C ALA A 23 21.26 15.07 0.25
N THR A 24 22.19 14.59 1.07
CA THR A 24 22.87 15.38 2.12
C THR A 24 23.63 16.56 1.53
N ASN A 25 24.42 16.32 0.48
CA ASN A 25 25.17 17.37 -0.22
C ASN A 25 24.25 18.45 -0.83
N GLN A 26 23.04 18.10 -1.25
CA GLN A 26 22.07 19.06 -1.79
C GLN A 26 21.42 19.89 -0.68
N LEU A 27 21.09 19.27 0.45
CA LEU A 27 20.55 19.96 1.63
C LEU A 27 21.55 20.97 2.18
N GLU A 28 22.85 20.63 2.24
CA GLU A 28 23.88 21.56 2.71
C GLU A 28 23.96 22.83 1.84
N LYS A 29 23.85 22.68 0.51
CA LYS A 29 24.00 23.76 -0.47
C LYS A 29 22.81 24.71 -0.57
N ARG A 30 21.63 24.32 -0.08
CA ARG A 30 20.41 25.15 -0.18
C ARG A 30 19.84 25.42 1.20
N ASP A 31 19.35 26.64 1.39
CA ASP A 31 18.60 27.00 2.58
C ASP A 31 17.18 27.40 2.14
N ILE A 32 16.21 26.56 2.48
CA ILE A 32 14.83 26.63 1.96
C ILE A 32 13.80 26.23 3.01
N ASP A 33 14.25 25.96 4.24
CA ASP A 33 13.35 25.51 5.31
C ASP A 33 12.69 26.68 6.02
N ASN A 34 11.40 26.50 6.27
CA ASN A 34 10.54 27.42 7.01
C ASN A 34 10.44 27.07 8.50
N ILE A 35 11.09 26.00 8.92
CA ILE A 35 11.07 25.48 10.29
C ILE A 35 12.51 25.53 10.82
N PRO A 36 12.80 26.33 11.86
CA PRO A 36 14.13 26.38 12.47
C PRO A 36 14.62 24.99 12.90
N GLY A 37 15.87 24.66 12.58
CA GLY A 37 16.50 23.37 12.92
C GLY A 37 16.05 22.17 12.08
N ALA A 38 15.08 22.32 11.17
CA ALA A 38 14.57 21.21 10.36
C ALA A 38 15.61 20.62 9.39
N LYS A 39 16.37 21.51 8.73
CA LYS A 39 17.48 21.12 7.87
C LYS A 39 18.53 20.30 8.62
N ASP A 40 18.95 20.78 9.79
CA ASP A 40 19.99 20.13 10.59
C ASP A 40 19.52 18.77 11.12
N ALA A 41 18.28 18.69 11.62
CA ALA A 41 17.68 17.43 12.04
C ALA A 41 17.59 16.42 10.87
N LEU A 42 17.26 16.89 9.67
CA LEU A 42 17.20 16.05 8.49
C LEU A 42 18.59 15.54 8.06
N ILE A 43 19.60 16.42 8.04
CA ILE A 43 20.99 16.06 7.75
C ILE A 43 21.49 15.03 8.78
N GLN A 44 21.23 15.25 10.07
CA GLN A 44 21.60 14.32 11.14
C GLN A 44 20.94 12.95 10.95
N ARG A 45 19.66 12.93 10.56
CA ARG A 45 18.92 11.69 10.28
C ARG A 45 19.49 10.94 9.08
N LEU A 46 19.78 11.64 7.98
CA LEU A 46 20.45 11.08 6.81
C LEU A 46 21.82 10.48 7.16
N ASN A 47 22.64 11.20 7.93
CA ASN A 47 23.94 10.73 8.40
C ASN A 47 23.85 9.50 9.32
N THR A 48 22.82 9.45 10.16
CA THR A 48 22.54 8.27 11.00
C THR A 48 22.23 7.06 10.13
N MET A 49 21.37 7.21 9.12
CA MET A 49 21.06 6.13 8.17
C MET A 49 22.29 5.69 7.39
N LYS A 50 23.10 6.64 6.89
CA LYS A 50 24.37 6.38 6.21
C LYS A 50 25.30 5.50 7.04
N THR A 51 25.33 5.70 8.35
CA THR A 51 26.24 5.01 9.25
C THR A 51 25.69 3.68 9.74
N GLN A 52 24.38 3.59 10.01
CA GLN A 52 23.78 2.42 10.66
C GLN A 52 23.32 1.36 9.66
N PHE A 53 22.75 1.74 8.52
CA PHE A 53 22.24 0.78 7.54
C PHE A 53 23.29 -0.13 6.91
N PRO A 54 24.53 0.28 6.59
CA PRO A 54 25.48 -0.64 5.99
C PRO A 54 26.06 -1.65 7.00
N LYS A 55 25.88 -1.44 8.32
CA LYS A 55 26.42 -2.34 9.34
C LYS A 55 25.81 -3.74 9.24
N ASN A 56 26.62 -4.75 9.59
CA ASN A 56 26.22 -6.16 9.58
C ASN A 56 25.53 -6.58 8.27
N ASN A 57 26.02 -6.08 7.12
CA ASN A 57 25.45 -6.37 5.82
C ASN A 57 23.98 -5.95 5.67
N GLY A 58 23.59 -4.79 6.22
CA GLY A 58 22.21 -4.33 6.08
C GLY A 58 21.23 -4.87 7.10
N GLU A 59 21.68 -5.58 8.15
CA GLU A 59 20.80 -6.34 9.06
C GLU A 59 19.61 -5.53 9.59
N ILE A 60 19.88 -4.32 10.08
CA ILE A 60 18.85 -3.42 10.64
C ILE A 60 17.85 -3.02 9.56
N PHE A 61 18.36 -2.72 8.36
CA PHE A 61 17.53 -2.24 7.28
C PHE A 61 16.64 -3.36 6.73
N TYR A 62 17.24 -4.54 6.53
CA TYR A 62 16.56 -5.78 6.21
C TYR A 62 15.46 -6.12 7.23
N LYS A 63 15.78 -6.13 8.54
CA LYS A 63 14.80 -6.41 9.61
C LYS A 63 13.65 -5.41 9.60
N SER A 64 13.94 -4.14 9.37
CA SER A 64 12.90 -3.10 9.31
C SER A 64 11.89 -3.37 8.19
N ILE A 65 12.36 -3.85 7.03
CA ILE A 65 11.47 -4.19 5.91
C ILE A 65 10.73 -5.49 6.19
N ASP A 66 11.42 -6.53 6.67
CA ASP A 66 10.83 -7.84 6.90
C ASP A 66 9.76 -7.78 8.00
N ASP A 67 10.08 -7.20 9.14
CA ASP A 67 9.20 -7.18 10.30
C ASP A 67 8.01 -6.23 10.12
N LYS A 68 8.20 -5.11 9.43
CA LYS A 68 7.18 -4.04 9.35
C LYS A 68 6.40 -4.02 8.03
N ILE A 69 7.00 -4.51 6.95
CA ILE A 69 6.37 -4.51 5.62
C ILE A 69 6.05 -5.95 5.18
N GLN A 70 7.05 -6.82 5.09
CA GLN A 70 6.85 -8.16 4.53
C GLN A 70 5.89 -8.98 5.39
N ASN A 71 6.12 -9.09 6.70
CA ASN A 71 5.28 -9.92 7.58
C ASN A 71 3.83 -9.41 7.69
N SER A 72 3.63 -8.10 7.60
CA SER A 72 2.31 -7.46 7.75
C SER A 72 1.49 -7.44 6.47
N PHE A 73 2.12 -7.26 5.31
CA PHE A 73 1.42 -7.05 4.03
C PHE A 73 1.70 -8.14 3.00
N PHE A 74 2.80 -8.89 3.14
CA PHE A 74 3.25 -9.94 2.22
C PHE A 74 3.66 -11.23 2.95
N PRO A 75 2.74 -11.86 3.72
CA PRO A 75 3.07 -13.00 4.57
C PRO A 75 3.64 -14.15 3.74
N ASP A 76 4.66 -14.82 4.29
CA ASP A 76 5.28 -15.97 3.64
C ASP A 76 4.42 -17.23 3.79
N THR A 77 3.39 -17.32 2.95
CA THR A 77 2.49 -18.47 2.88
C THR A 77 2.06 -18.71 1.44
N ARG A 78 1.65 -19.94 1.14
CA ARG A 78 1.06 -20.33 -0.14
C ARG A 78 -0.46 -20.46 -0.08
N ASP A 79 -1.02 -20.37 1.13
CA ASP A 79 -2.46 -20.46 1.37
C ASP A 79 -3.07 -19.06 1.31
N PHE A 80 -4.04 -18.87 0.41
CA PHE A 80 -4.68 -17.58 0.18
C PHE A 80 -5.49 -17.11 1.39
N ALA A 81 -6.19 -18.01 2.07
CA ALA A 81 -7.01 -17.69 3.23
C ALA A 81 -6.14 -17.36 4.46
N ASP A 82 -5.03 -18.07 4.66
CA ASP A 82 -4.03 -17.76 5.68
C ASP A 82 -3.37 -16.40 5.41
N ALA A 83 -2.99 -16.12 4.16
CA ALA A 83 -2.44 -14.82 3.78
C ALA A 83 -3.45 -13.70 4.08
N PHE A 84 -4.69 -13.85 3.62
CA PHE A 84 -5.76 -12.90 3.88
C PHE A 84 -6.00 -12.69 5.38
N LYS A 85 -6.07 -13.77 6.16
CA LYS A 85 -6.30 -13.71 7.61
C LYS A 85 -5.17 -13.02 8.35
N LYS A 86 -3.91 -13.28 7.98
CA LYS A 86 -2.73 -12.63 8.56
C LYS A 86 -2.74 -11.13 8.28
N ILE A 87 -2.99 -10.74 7.03
CA ILE A 87 -3.07 -9.33 6.62
C ILE A 87 -4.27 -8.64 7.28
N LEU A 88 -5.42 -9.32 7.39
CA LEU A 88 -6.60 -8.74 8.04
C LEU A 88 -6.39 -8.53 9.56
N LYS A 89 -5.52 -9.32 10.20
CA LYS A 89 -5.22 -9.23 11.63
C LYS A 89 -4.09 -8.27 11.96
N SER A 90 -3.12 -8.10 11.07
CA SER A 90 -1.94 -7.24 11.27
C SER A 90 -2.27 -5.74 11.16
N ARG A 91 -3.52 -5.41 10.83
CA ARG A 91 -3.97 -4.06 10.45
C ARG A 91 -4.76 -3.40 11.57
N THR A 92 -4.27 -2.26 12.05
CA THR A 92 -4.97 -1.38 12.99
C THR A 92 -5.67 -0.24 12.26
N HIS A 93 -6.76 0.28 12.82
CA HIS A 93 -7.61 1.30 12.17
C HIS A 93 -6.84 2.57 11.73
N GLU A 94 -5.74 2.89 12.41
CA GLU A 94 -4.87 4.06 12.14
C GLU A 94 -3.74 3.77 11.14
N GLN A 95 -3.14 2.57 11.15
CA GLN A 95 -2.21 2.12 10.09
C GLN A 95 -2.91 2.07 8.73
N ASP A 96 -4.23 1.86 8.77
CA ASP A 96 -5.04 1.52 7.62
C ASP A 96 -5.37 2.70 6.73
N PHE A 97 -5.65 3.88 7.27
CA PHE A 97 -6.16 4.96 6.43
C PHE A 97 -5.21 5.36 5.30
N VAL A 98 -3.94 5.67 5.59
CA VAL A 98 -2.98 6.16 4.58
C VAL A 98 -2.60 5.07 3.58
N ILE A 99 -2.32 3.86 4.06
CA ILE A 99 -1.95 2.73 3.20
C ILE A 99 -3.16 2.32 2.35
N ASN A 100 -4.36 2.33 2.91
CA ASN A 100 -5.57 2.07 2.14
C ASN A 100 -5.81 3.14 1.10
N GLU A 101 -5.65 4.42 1.40
CA GLU A 101 -5.88 5.47 0.40
C GLU A 101 -4.83 5.39 -0.72
N LEU A 102 -3.57 5.06 -0.40
CA LEU A 102 -2.53 4.80 -1.40
C LEU A 102 -2.85 3.59 -2.27
N LEU A 103 -3.21 2.45 -1.65
CA LEU A 103 -3.54 1.23 -2.37
C LEU A 103 -4.86 1.36 -3.14
N ASN A 104 -5.87 2.02 -2.57
CA ASN A 104 -7.14 2.34 -3.21
C ASN A 104 -6.92 3.27 -4.40
N GLY A 105 -6.12 4.33 -4.25
CA GLY A 105 -5.74 5.23 -5.34
C GLY A 105 -5.00 4.49 -6.47
N PHE A 106 -4.07 3.60 -6.13
CA PHE A 106 -3.39 2.75 -7.09
C PHE A 106 -4.34 1.79 -7.81
N VAL A 107 -5.17 1.06 -7.07
CA VAL A 107 -6.18 0.15 -7.62
C VAL A 107 -7.19 0.93 -8.48
N ALA A 108 -7.63 2.10 -8.05
CA ALA A 108 -8.49 3.01 -8.82
C ALA A 108 -7.81 3.45 -10.12
N SER A 109 -6.52 3.78 -10.09
CA SER A 109 -5.77 4.16 -11.30
C SER A 109 -5.66 3.01 -12.31
N ARG A 110 -5.44 1.78 -11.83
CA ARG A 110 -5.41 0.57 -12.65
C ARG A 110 -6.80 0.25 -13.21
N THR A 111 -7.82 0.36 -12.38
CA THR A 111 -9.20 0.05 -12.75
C THR A 111 -9.85 1.15 -13.59
N LYS A 112 -9.38 2.40 -13.58
CA LYS A 112 -9.87 3.45 -14.49
C LYS A 112 -9.57 3.15 -15.96
N ALA A 113 -8.51 2.39 -16.24
CA ALA A 113 -8.25 1.83 -17.56
C ALA A 113 -9.24 0.70 -17.93
N ILE A 114 -9.86 0.08 -16.93
CA ILE A 114 -10.71 -1.13 -17.05
C ILE A 114 -12.21 -0.78 -17.04
N ALA A 115 -12.62 0.20 -16.23
CA ALA A 115 -14.01 0.63 -15.98
C ALA A 115 -14.12 2.16 -16.16
N SER A 116 -13.78 2.66 -17.35
CA SER A 116 -13.64 4.09 -17.67
C SER A 116 -14.90 4.96 -17.48
N GLY A 117 -16.07 4.36 -17.24
CA GLY A 117 -17.35 5.05 -17.08
C GLY A 117 -17.78 5.33 -15.62
N THR A 118 -17.02 4.88 -14.62
CA THR A 118 -17.45 4.96 -13.21
C THR A 118 -16.93 6.23 -12.52
N GLN A 119 -17.85 7.06 -11.99
CA GLN A 119 -17.52 8.28 -11.22
C GLN A 119 -17.04 7.99 -9.78
N VAL A 120 -17.30 6.79 -9.26
CA VAL A 120 -16.98 6.35 -7.89
C VAL A 120 -15.86 5.30 -7.95
N PRO A 121 -14.90 5.27 -7.01
CA PRO A 121 -13.84 4.26 -6.97
C PRO A 121 -14.39 2.82 -7.01
N VAL A 122 -13.65 1.91 -7.65
CA VAL A 122 -14.10 0.53 -7.87
C VAL A 122 -14.28 -0.24 -6.58
N ILE A 123 -13.39 -0.07 -5.60
CA ILE A 123 -13.50 -0.74 -4.29
C ILE A 123 -14.78 -0.32 -3.58
N ASP A 124 -15.13 0.97 -3.59
CA ASP A 124 -16.36 1.46 -2.97
C ASP A 124 -17.62 0.80 -3.53
N ARG A 125 -17.67 0.62 -4.86
CA ARG A 125 -18.78 -0.08 -5.51
C ARG A 125 -18.83 -1.56 -5.15
N LEU A 126 -17.67 -2.21 -4.98
CA LEU A 126 -17.62 -3.59 -4.51
C LEU A 126 -18.14 -3.68 -3.07
N VAL A 127 -17.68 -2.81 -2.18
CA VAL A 127 -18.17 -2.74 -0.79
C VAL A 127 -19.69 -2.55 -0.77
N GLU A 128 -20.20 -1.57 -1.51
CA GLU A 128 -21.65 -1.30 -1.61
C GLU A 128 -22.44 -2.49 -2.16
N ALA A 129 -21.90 -3.19 -3.16
CA ALA A 129 -22.58 -4.32 -3.78
C ALA A 129 -22.62 -5.55 -2.88
N PHE A 130 -21.53 -5.82 -2.17
CA PHE A 130 -21.43 -6.95 -1.25
C PHE A 130 -22.12 -6.68 0.09
N SER A 131 -22.16 -5.44 0.59
CA SER A 131 -22.83 -5.10 1.87
C SER A 131 -24.35 -5.19 1.79
N LYS A 132 -24.94 -4.98 0.61
CA LYS A 132 -26.39 -5.09 0.38
C LYS A 132 -26.93 -6.52 0.41
N ARG A 133 -26.05 -7.53 0.49
CA ARG A 133 -26.42 -8.94 0.40
C ARG A 133 -25.69 -9.76 1.46
N ASN A 134 -26.48 -10.35 2.36
CA ASN A 134 -25.98 -11.20 3.44
C ASN A 134 -25.37 -12.53 2.97
N ASP A 135 -25.42 -12.84 1.68
CA ASP A 135 -24.82 -14.02 1.08
C ASP A 135 -23.54 -13.71 0.30
N PHE A 136 -23.10 -12.45 0.28
CA PHE A 136 -21.93 -12.00 -0.48
C PHE A 136 -21.90 -12.51 -1.94
N HIS A 137 -23.04 -12.47 -2.63
CA HIS A 137 -23.15 -12.86 -4.04
C HIS A 137 -23.54 -11.69 -4.93
N ILE A 138 -22.79 -11.42 -5.99
CA ILE A 138 -23.17 -10.42 -7.01
C ILE A 138 -23.48 -11.15 -8.32
N VAL A 139 -24.69 -10.98 -8.85
CA VAL A 139 -25.08 -11.64 -10.11
C VAL A 139 -24.39 -10.99 -11.30
N ASP A 140 -24.04 -11.77 -12.34
CA ASP A 140 -23.26 -11.31 -13.50
C ASP A 140 -23.82 -10.04 -14.18
N HIS A 141 -25.15 -9.95 -14.31
CA HIS A 141 -25.78 -8.75 -14.89
C HIS A 141 -25.68 -7.52 -13.99
N GLN A 142 -25.71 -7.68 -12.65
CA GLN A 142 -25.48 -6.58 -11.71
C GLN A 142 -24.02 -6.15 -11.76
N PHE A 143 -23.09 -7.10 -11.78
CA PHE A 143 -21.67 -6.83 -11.92
C PHE A 143 -21.35 -6.09 -13.23
N TYR A 144 -21.97 -6.51 -14.34
CA TYR A 144 -21.90 -5.81 -15.62
C TYR A 144 -22.48 -4.40 -15.55
N ALA A 145 -23.65 -4.21 -14.90
CA ALA A 145 -24.24 -2.89 -14.77
C ALA A 145 -23.38 -1.93 -13.93
N MET A 146 -22.63 -2.45 -12.95
CA MET A 146 -21.79 -1.65 -12.06
C MET A 146 -20.45 -1.26 -12.67
N PHE A 147 -19.82 -2.15 -13.45
CA PHE A 147 -18.44 -1.97 -13.91
C PHE A 147 -18.28 -1.99 -15.43
N GLY A 148 -19.34 -2.33 -16.17
CA GLY A 148 -19.32 -2.37 -17.62
C GLY A 148 -19.42 -0.99 -18.28
N ASP A 149 -18.86 -0.89 -19.48
CA ASP A 149 -19.06 0.28 -20.34
C ASP A 149 -20.20 -0.01 -21.33
N PRO A 150 -21.33 0.72 -21.24
CA PRO A 150 -22.47 0.53 -22.14
C PRO A 150 -22.14 0.84 -23.61
N ASN A 151 -21.05 1.57 -23.87
CA ASN A 151 -20.61 1.93 -25.21
C ASN A 151 -19.64 0.90 -25.82
N LYS A 152 -19.24 -0.14 -25.08
CA LYS A 152 -18.30 -1.16 -25.56
C LYS A 152 -18.96 -2.53 -25.75
N PRO A 153 -18.44 -3.38 -26.67
CA PRO A 153 -18.97 -4.72 -26.88
C PRO A 153 -18.90 -5.57 -25.60
N ARG A 154 -19.94 -6.37 -25.35
CA ARG A 154 -20.04 -7.24 -24.17
C ARG A 154 -18.83 -8.18 -23.99
N LYS A 155 -18.24 -8.66 -25.09
CA LYS A 155 -17.04 -9.52 -25.05
C LYS A 155 -15.85 -8.78 -24.41
N TYR A 156 -15.60 -7.55 -24.85
CA TYR A 156 -14.55 -6.70 -24.30
C TYR A 156 -14.80 -6.45 -22.82
N VAL A 157 -16.03 -6.03 -22.45
CA VAL A 157 -16.38 -5.79 -21.04
C VAL A 157 -16.19 -7.05 -20.19
N LYS A 158 -16.54 -8.25 -20.69
CA LYS A 158 -16.36 -9.50 -19.94
C LYS A 158 -14.89 -9.82 -19.63
N GLU A 159 -13.97 -9.54 -20.54
CA GLU A 159 -12.53 -9.70 -20.28
C GLU A 159 -12.05 -8.74 -19.17
N HIS A 160 -12.52 -7.49 -19.20
CA HIS A 160 -12.20 -6.47 -18.20
C HIS A 160 -12.77 -6.80 -16.80
N LEU A 161 -14.00 -7.32 -16.75
CA LEU A 161 -14.61 -7.80 -15.51
C LEU A 161 -13.84 -9.00 -14.94
N LYS A 162 -13.32 -9.88 -15.80
CA LYS A 162 -12.48 -11.00 -15.37
C LYS A 162 -11.15 -10.53 -14.78
N GLU A 163 -10.53 -9.49 -15.34
CA GLU A 163 -9.33 -8.88 -14.77
C GLU A 163 -9.60 -8.30 -13.37
N LEU A 164 -10.75 -7.65 -13.18
CA LEU A 164 -11.17 -7.10 -11.88
C LEU A 164 -11.43 -8.20 -10.84
N VAL A 165 -12.11 -9.29 -11.25
CA VAL A 165 -12.32 -10.49 -10.43
C VAL A 165 -10.98 -11.12 -10.02
N ASN A 166 -10.06 -11.29 -10.97
CA ASN A 166 -8.74 -11.84 -10.71
C ASN A 166 -7.90 -10.94 -9.80
N LEU A 167 -8.01 -9.61 -9.93
CA LEU A 167 -7.27 -8.65 -9.13
C LEU A 167 -7.55 -8.82 -7.64
N PHE A 168 -8.83 -8.97 -7.30
CA PHE A 168 -9.29 -9.16 -5.93
C PHE A 168 -9.40 -10.63 -5.51
N GLY A 169 -8.97 -11.59 -6.34
CA GLY A 169 -9.07 -13.02 -6.00
C GLY A 169 -10.50 -13.53 -5.83
N LEU A 170 -11.49 -12.87 -6.46
CA LEU A 170 -12.88 -13.31 -6.47
C LEU A 170 -13.05 -14.53 -7.39
N ILE A 171 -14.13 -15.29 -7.20
CA ILE A 171 -14.48 -16.44 -8.03
C ILE A 171 -15.84 -16.27 -8.67
N SER A 172 -15.98 -16.86 -9.86
CA SER A 172 -17.25 -16.98 -10.58
C SER A 172 -17.83 -18.36 -10.33
N LYS A 173 -19.07 -18.43 -9.84
CA LYS A 173 -19.81 -19.68 -9.62
C LYS A 173 -21.09 -19.69 -10.47
N GLU A 174 -21.53 -20.90 -10.84
CA GLU A 174 -22.76 -21.12 -11.59
C GLU A 174 -23.84 -21.64 -10.64
N LEU A 175 -24.99 -20.95 -10.60
CA LEU A 175 -26.20 -21.41 -9.93
C LEU A 175 -27.18 -21.92 -10.99
N MET A 176 -27.48 -23.21 -10.97
CA MET A 176 -28.54 -23.78 -11.80
C MET A 176 -29.88 -23.65 -11.07
N VAL A 177 -30.79 -22.85 -11.62
CA VAL A 177 -32.18 -22.76 -11.14
C VAL A 177 -33.06 -23.60 -12.06
N GLU A 178 -33.66 -24.66 -11.50
CA GLU A 178 -34.45 -25.62 -12.28
C GLU A 178 -35.82 -25.08 -12.73
N LYS A 179 -36.34 -24.04 -12.08
CA LYS A 179 -37.65 -23.43 -12.41
C LYS A 179 -37.62 -21.91 -12.25
N ASP A 180 -37.57 -21.19 -13.38
CA ASP A 180 -38.02 -19.80 -13.45
C ASP A 180 -39.58 -19.81 -13.47
N LEU A 181 -40.24 -19.09 -12.55
CA LEU A 181 -41.70 -19.06 -12.33
C LEU A 181 -42.51 -18.76 -13.60
N ARG A 182 -41.87 -18.21 -14.65
CA ARG A 182 -42.53 -17.76 -15.90
C ARG A 182 -42.30 -18.65 -17.12
N LYS A 183 -41.26 -19.50 -17.15
CA LYS A 183 -40.87 -20.20 -18.41
C LYS A 183 -40.51 -21.69 -18.28
N SER A 184 -40.44 -22.26 -17.07
CA SER A 184 -40.15 -23.70 -16.87
C SER A 184 -38.88 -24.21 -17.60
N GLU A 185 -37.92 -23.32 -17.86
CA GLU A 185 -36.62 -23.65 -18.46
C GLU A 185 -35.52 -23.59 -17.38
N LYS A 186 -34.55 -24.51 -17.47
CA LYS A 186 -33.34 -24.47 -16.64
C LYS A 186 -32.57 -23.19 -16.96
N LYS A 187 -32.29 -22.39 -15.95
CA LYS A 187 -31.57 -21.13 -16.11
C LYS A 187 -30.28 -21.16 -15.29
N ILE A 188 -29.17 -20.98 -15.99
CA ILE A 188 -27.84 -20.89 -15.39
C ILE A 188 -27.60 -19.41 -15.08
N TYR A 189 -27.44 -19.10 -13.80
CA TYR A 189 -27.04 -17.78 -13.34
C TYR A 189 -25.57 -17.81 -12.95
N ILE A 190 -24.79 -16.91 -13.52
CA ILE A 190 -23.40 -16.69 -13.09
C ILE A 190 -23.43 -15.63 -11.98
N PHE A 191 -22.69 -15.88 -10.91
CA PHE A 191 -22.48 -14.93 -9.84
C PHE A 191 -21.02 -14.88 -9.40
N TYR A 192 -20.61 -13.73 -8.88
CA TYR A 192 -19.28 -13.47 -8.36
C TYR A 192 -19.32 -13.44 -6.84
N THR A 193 -18.36 -14.09 -6.20
CA THR A 193 -18.26 -14.18 -4.74
C THR A 193 -16.83 -14.40 -4.29
N PHE A 194 -16.62 -14.41 -2.98
CA PHE A 194 -15.35 -14.75 -2.37
C PHE A 194 -15.11 -16.27 -2.43
N PRO A 195 -13.84 -16.74 -2.44
CA PRO A 195 -13.54 -18.15 -2.23
C PRO A 195 -14.14 -18.68 -0.92
N ASP A 196 -14.54 -19.95 -0.87
CA ASP A 196 -15.26 -20.53 0.29
C ASP A 196 -14.49 -20.43 1.61
N GLU A 197 -13.17 -20.40 1.55
CA GLU A 197 -12.29 -20.23 2.70
C GLU A 197 -12.28 -18.78 3.22
N ILE A 198 -12.39 -17.82 2.29
CA ILE A 198 -12.51 -16.39 2.61
C ILE A 198 -13.92 -16.09 3.12
N LEU A 199 -14.96 -16.66 2.50
CA LEU A 199 -16.35 -16.53 2.96
C LEU A 199 -16.45 -16.91 4.43
N ARG A 200 -15.92 -18.07 4.85
CA ARG A 200 -15.92 -18.47 6.27
C ARG A 200 -15.31 -17.41 7.20
N ILE A 201 -14.20 -16.79 6.80
CA ILE A 201 -13.55 -15.72 7.59
C ILE A 201 -14.43 -14.47 7.65
N LEU A 202 -15.09 -14.12 6.54
CA LEU A 202 -15.95 -12.94 6.45
C LEU A 202 -17.28 -13.14 7.19
N GLU A 203 -17.88 -14.33 7.11
CA GLU A 203 -19.11 -14.69 7.81
C GLU A 203 -18.89 -14.64 9.33
N GLU A 204 -17.76 -15.15 9.82
CA GLU A 204 -17.40 -15.09 11.25
C GLU A 204 -17.24 -13.66 11.77
N LYS A 205 -16.80 -12.71 10.93
CA LYS A 205 -16.41 -11.36 11.37
C LYS A 205 -17.42 -10.27 11.02
N TYR A 206 -18.07 -10.38 9.87
CA TYR A 206 -18.84 -9.29 9.25
C TYR A 206 -20.31 -9.63 9.03
N ILE A 207 -20.79 -10.85 9.30
CA ILE A 207 -22.23 -11.13 9.31
C ILE A 207 -22.73 -11.07 10.74
N ILE A 208 -23.71 -10.21 10.98
CA ILE A 208 -24.40 -10.08 12.26
C ILE A 208 -25.77 -10.74 12.13
N ILE A 209 -26.08 -11.63 13.06
CA ILE A 209 -27.42 -12.23 13.19
C ILE A 209 -28.19 -11.37 14.19
N ASP A 210 -29.20 -10.66 13.71
CA ASP A 210 -30.13 -9.94 14.57
C ASP A 210 -31.13 -10.95 15.16
N GLU A 211 -30.97 -11.27 16.45
CA GLU A 211 -31.87 -12.20 17.16
C GLU A 211 -33.28 -11.63 17.35
N GLU A 212 -33.46 -10.31 17.34
CA GLU A 212 -34.76 -9.65 17.51
C GLU A 212 -35.57 -9.64 16.21
N LEU A 213 -34.91 -9.39 15.08
CA LEU A 213 -35.53 -9.35 13.74
C LEU A 213 -35.47 -10.70 13.01
N GLY A 214 -34.67 -11.65 13.48
CA GLY A 214 -34.48 -12.96 12.85
C GLY A 214 -33.80 -12.88 11.48
N HIS A 215 -33.05 -11.81 11.22
CA HIS A 215 -32.41 -11.55 9.93
C HIS A 215 -30.90 -11.36 10.10
N ALA A 216 -30.14 -11.95 9.17
CA ALA A 216 -28.70 -11.72 9.07
C ALA A 216 -28.41 -10.55 8.13
N TYR A 217 -27.52 -9.64 8.55
CA TYR A 217 -27.06 -8.49 7.76
C TYR A 217 -25.54 -8.35 7.83
N VAL A 218 -24.96 -7.60 6.89
CA VAL A 218 -23.52 -7.33 6.85
C VAL A 218 -23.20 -6.12 7.75
N SER A 219 -22.24 -6.27 8.64
CA SER A 219 -21.74 -5.24 9.56
C SER A 219 -21.28 -3.99 8.81
N GLU A 220 -21.48 -2.82 9.41
CA GLU A 220 -20.95 -1.54 8.89
C GLU A 220 -19.42 -1.50 8.88
N GLU A 221 -18.76 -2.39 9.64
CA GLU A 221 -17.30 -2.56 9.62
C GLU A 221 -16.78 -3.24 8.34
N PHE A 222 -17.67 -3.76 7.48
CA PHE A 222 -17.30 -4.30 6.18
C PHE A 222 -17.01 -3.15 5.21
N ASP A 223 -15.72 -2.89 4.99
CA ASP A 223 -15.26 -1.72 4.27
C ASP A 223 -14.20 -2.06 3.18
N ARG A 224 -13.54 -1.00 2.69
CA ARG A 224 -12.47 -1.09 1.68
C ARG A 224 -11.32 -2.01 2.11
N ASN A 225 -11.09 -2.17 3.42
CA ASN A 225 -9.95 -2.89 3.95
C ASN A 225 -10.01 -4.36 3.56
N VAL A 226 -11.21 -4.94 3.50
CA VAL A 226 -11.41 -6.34 3.08
C VAL A 226 -10.82 -6.56 1.68
N PHE A 227 -11.17 -5.69 0.72
CA PHE A 227 -10.70 -5.82 -0.67
C PHE A 227 -9.20 -5.52 -0.80
N ILE A 228 -8.68 -4.60 0.00
CA ILE A 228 -7.25 -4.28 0.01
C ILE A 228 -6.45 -5.45 0.59
N CYS A 229 -6.93 -6.07 1.68
CA CYS A 229 -6.34 -7.28 2.25
C CYS A 229 -6.37 -8.44 1.25
N MET A 230 -7.46 -8.62 0.51
CA MET A 230 -7.54 -9.63 -0.54
C MET A 230 -6.57 -9.37 -1.69
N PHE A 231 -6.48 -8.11 -2.14
CA PHE A 231 -5.54 -7.71 -3.18
C PHE A 231 -4.09 -8.01 -2.75
N LEU A 232 -3.70 -7.61 -1.54
CA LEU A 232 -2.37 -7.89 -1.00
C LEU A 232 -2.12 -9.40 -0.80
N ALA A 233 -3.11 -10.15 -0.31
CA ALA A 233 -3.03 -11.60 -0.20
C ALA A 233 -2.77 -12.24 -1.57
N ASN A 234 -3.47 -11.77 -2.61
CA ASN A 234 -3.35 -12.27 -3.98
C ASN A 234 -1.97 -11.97 -4.57
N LEU A 235 -1.40 -10.80 -4.27
CA LEU A 235 -0.02 -10.45 -4.62
C LEU A 235 0.98 -11.38 -3.92
N SER A 236 0.77 -11.66 -2.63
CA SER A 236 1.67 -12.45 -1.80
C SER A 236 1.79 -13.90 -2.27
N ILE A 237 0.65 -14.52 -2.62
CA ILE A 237 0.60 -15.92 -3.07
C ILE A 237 1.11 -16.09 -4.50
N ASN A 238 1.02 -15.06 -5.34
CA ASN A 238 1.41 -15.11 -6.75
C ASN A 238 2.68 -14.28 -7.04
N ARG A 239 3.52 -14.04 -6.02
CA ARG A 239 4.75 -13.23 -6.16
C ARG A 239 5.73 -13.82 -7.19
N ASP A 240 5.68 -15.12 -7.42
CA ASP A 240 6.46 -15.85 -8.41
C ASP A 240 5.87 -15.80 -9.83
N ASN A 241 4.67 -15.23 -10.00
CA ASN A 241 3.98 -15.10 -11.28
C ASN A 241 3.55 -13.65 -11.55
N PRO A 242 4.45 -12.82 -12.11
CA PRO A 242 4.17 -11.42 -12.44
C PRO A 242 2.90 -11.23 -13.27
N GLU A 243 2.63 -12.11 -14.25
CA GLU A 243 1.44 -11.99 -15.11
C GLU A 243 0.14 -12.08 -14.32
N LYS A 244 0.06 -13.01 -13.35
CA LYS A 244 -1.13 -13.16 -12.49
C LYS A 244 -1.40 -11.97 -11.59
N ILE A 245 -0.35 -11.26 -11.17
CA ILE A 245 -0.47 -10.07 -10.31
C ILE A 245 -0.65 -8.76 -11.09
N GLY A 246 -0.58 -8.79 -12.42
CA GLY A 246 -0.73 -7.60 -13.27
C GLY A 246 0.57 -7.00 -13.80
N GLY A 247 1.60 -7.84 -13.91
CA GLY A 247 2.87 -7.56 -14.56
C GLY A 247 3.72 -6.51 -13.86
N SER A 248 4.73 -6.04 -14.61
CA SER A 248 5.71 -5.06 -14.15
C SER A 248 5.05 -3.78 -13.61
N TYR A 249 3.94 -3.32 -14.18
CA TYR A 249 3.24 -2.13 -13.68
C TYR A 249 2.82 -2.27 -12.21
N THR A 250 2.34 -3.45 -11.82
CA THR A 250 1.91 -3.70 -10.44
C THR A 250 3.09 -3.81 -9.49
N ILE A 251 4.15 -4.49 -9.92
CA ILE A 251 5.41 -4.59 -9.16
C ILE A 251 5.97 -3.19 -8.89
N ASN A 252 6.03 -2.32 -9.92
CA ASN A 252 6.52 -0.95 -9.78
C ASN A 252 5.62 -0.12 -8.85
N GLY A 253 4.30 -0.18 -9.00
CA GLY A 253 3.36 0.57 -8.17
C GLY A 253 3.42 0.19 -6.69
N ILE A 254 3.42 -1.11 -6.38
CA ILE A 254 3.53 -1.61 -5.01
C ILE A 254 4.88 -1.26 -4.40
N SER A 255 5.97 -1.48 -5.15
CA SER A 255 7.31 -1.15 -4.67
C SER A 255 7.47 0.34 -4.39
N ALA A 256 6.87 1.21 -5.23
CA ALA A 256 6.86 2.65 -5.02
C ALA A 256 6.03 3.08 -3.79
N ILE A 257 4.87 2.47 -3.56
CA ILE A 257 4.04 2.75 -2.36
C ILE A 257 4.82 2.44 -1.09
N PHE A 258 5.40 1.24 -1.00
CA PHE A 258 6.14 0.84 0.20
C PHE A 258 7.49 1.54 0.33
N ALA A 259 8.15 1.90 -0.77
CA ALA A 259 9.31 2.79 -0.75
C ALA A 259 8.95 4.18 -0.23
N LEU A 260 7.75 4.71 -0.54
CA LEU A 260 7.28 5.99 -0.04
C LEU A 260 6.98 5.93 1.46
N ILE A 261 6.31 4.87 1.90
CA ILE A 261 6.05 4.62 3.33
C ILE A 261 7.36 4.60 4.09
N LEU A 262 8.35 3.88 3.58
CA LEU A 262 9.67 3.77 4.19
C LEU A 262 10.41 5.12 4.18
N LEU A 263 10.42 5.83 3.05
CA LEU A 263 11.02 7.16 2.93
C LEU A 263 10.39 8.15 3.92
N LEU A 264 9.06 8.19 4.02
CA LEU A 264 8.34 9.05 4.96
C LEU A 264 8.65 8.67 6.41
N SER A 265 8.77 7.39 6.74
CA SER A 265 9.13 6.93 8.10
C SER A 265 10.52 7.39 8.54
N PHE A 266 11.43 7.62 7.59
CA PHE A 266 12.77 8.10 7.87
C PHE A 266 12.81 9.57 8.27
N MET A 267 11.76 10.34 8.01
CA MET A 267 11.77 11.75 8.35
C MET A 267 11.87 11.99 9.87
N PRO A 268 12.67 12.97 10.32
CA PRO A 268 12.74 13.34 11.72
C PRO A 268 11.42 13.97 12.17
N LYS A 269 11.05 13.73 13.44
CA LYS A 269 9.97 14.48 14.08
C LYS A 269 10.51 15.86 14.48
N LEU A 270 9.80 16.91 14.11
CA LEU A 270 10.22 18.29 14.35
C LEU A 270 9.32 18.96 15.39
N SER A 271 9.92 19.69 16.31
CA SER A 271 9.21 20.60 17.19
C SER A 271 8.86 21.88 16.42
N ILE A 272 7.59 22.26 16.45
CA ILE A 272 7.10 23.46 15.81
C ILE A 272 7.04 24.57 16.86
N GLU A 273 7.54 25.75 16.53
CA GLU A 273 7.44 26.92 17.42
C GLU A 273 5.97 27.32 17.63
N GLU A 274 5.63 27.80 18.81
CA GLU A 274 4.25 28.21 19.19
C GLU A 274 3.64 29.27 18.25
N THR A 275 4.49 30.02 17.54
CA THR A 275 4.09 31.10 16.62
C THR A 275 3.80 30.60 15.20
N HIS A 276 4.10 29.34 14.87
CA HIS A 276 3.97 28.82 13.52
C HIS A 276 2.49 28.79 13.09
N PRO A 277 2.14 29.29 11.89
CA PRO A 277 0.74 29.41 11.45
C PRO A 277 -0.07 28.11 11.48
N ILE A 278 0.58 26.97 11.25
CA ILE A 278 -0.07 25.64 11.27
C ILE A 278 -0.75 25.31 12.61
N LEU A 279 -0.24 25.82 13.73
CA LEU A 279 -0.81 25.57 15.06
C LEU A 279 -2.15 26.29 15.26
N ARG A 280 -2.50 27.23 14.37
CA ARG A 280 -3.79 27.93 14.36
C ARG A 280 -4.80 27.26 13.45
N ASP A 281 -4.40 26.24 12.69
CA ASP A 281 -5.30 25.46 11.85
C ASP A 281 -6.07 24.47 12.73
N SER A 282 -7.40 24.55 12.71
CA SER A 282 -8.30 23.69 13.50
C SER A 282 -8.19 22.20 13.18
N SER A 283 -7.55 21.86 12.06
CA SER A 283 -7.37 20.50 11.58
C SER A 283 -5.95 19.96 11.79
N PHE A 284 -5.04 20.75 12.36
CA PHE A 284 -3.71 20.28 12.73
C PHE A 284 -3.71 19.73 14.16
N GLU A 285 -3.40 18.45 14.30
CA GLU A 285 -3.32 17.75 15.59
C GLU A 285 -1.85 17.42 15.93
N SER A 286 -1.23 18.19 16.83
CA SER A 286 0.19 18.03 17.16
C SER A 286 0.56 16.68 17.81
N SER A 287 -0.43 15.94 18.33
CA SER A 287 -0.25 14.61 18.90
C SER A 287 0.04 13.54 17.85
N ASN A 288 -0.56 13.65 16.67
CA ASN A 288 -0.50 12.63 15.60
C ASN A 288 -0.06 13.22 14.25
N MET A 289 0.37 14.48 14.19
CA MET A 289 0.84 15.13 12.97
C MET A 289 2.19 15.82 13.15
N SER A 290 3.01 15.79 12.09
CA SER A 290 4.33 16.40 12.02
C SER A 290 4.48 17.20 10.73
N VAL A 291 5.06 18.40 10.78
CA VAL A 291 5.28 19.21 9.57
C VAL A 291 6.46 18.66 8.77
N ILE A 292 6.29 18.57 7.45
CA ILE A 292 7.27 18.18 6.45
C ILE A 292 8.08 19.42 6.02
N PRO A 293 9.40 19.45 6.22
CA PRO A 293 10.22 20.55 5.74
C PRO A 293 10.19 20.66 4.21
N LYS A 294 10.23 21.88 3.69
CA LYS A 294 10.31 22.12 2.24
C LYS A 294 11.58 21.52 1.64
N SER A 295 12.66 21.46 2.42
CA SER A 295 13.92 20.85 1.99
C SER A 295 13.81 19.38 1.68
N TRP A 296 13.00 18.65 2.44
CA TRP A 296 12.70 17.26 2.15
C TRP A 296 12.00 17.10 0.81
N MET A 297 11.12 18.03 0.44
CA MET A 297 10.34 17.98 -0.80
C MET A 297 11.13 18.35 -2.06
N MET A 298 12.41 18.68 -1.92
CA MET A 298 13.27 18.91 -3.07
C MET A 298 13.38 17.66 -3.93
N LYS A 299 13.16 17.84 -5.24
CA LYS A 299 13.41 16.80 -6.24
C LYS A 299 14.81 16.20 -6.10
N GLN A 300 15.82 17.05 -5.88
CA GLN A 300 17.21 16.65 -5.73
C GLN A 300 17.52 15.88 -4.42
N VAL A 301 16.59 15.87 -3.46
CA VAL A 301 16.70 15.13 -2.19
C VAL A 301 15.90 13.83 -2.28
N ILE A 302 14.69 13.88 -2.82
CA ILE A 302 13.81 12.71 -2.92
C ILE A 302 14.28 11.72 -3.99
N GLU A 303 14.62 12.18 -5.19
CA GLU A 303 14.92 11.27 -6.31
C GLU A 303 16.09 10.32 -6.01
N PRO A 304 17.23 10.78 -5.47
CA PRO A 304 18.36 9.90 -5.16
C PRO A 304 18.04 8.84 -4.09
N LEU A 305 17.06 9.11 -3.22
CA LEU A 305 16.65 8.18 -2.16
C LEU A 305 15.60 7.20 -2.65
N PHE A 306 14.66 7.66 -3.46
CA PHE A 306 13.46 6.90 -3.79
C PHE A 306 13.71 5.75 -4.76
N GLU A 307 14.50 5.98 -5.81
CA GLU A 307 14.78 4.92 -6.81
C GLU A 307 15.47 3.70 -6.17
N PRO A 308 16.55 3.83 -5.37
CA PRO A 308 17.15 2.68 -4.71
C PRO A 308 16.18 1.98 -3.75
N LEU A 309 15.29 2.73 -3.07
CA LEU A 309 14.28 2.15 -2.18
C LEU A 309 13.27 1.28 -2.93
N ILE A 310 12.82 1.67 -4.12
CA ILE A 310 11.95 0.83 -4.96
C ILE A 310 12.62 -0.50 -5.26
N LYS A 311 13.89 -0.46 -5.67
CA LYS A 311 14.66 -1.66 -6.03
C LYS A 311 14.88 -2.56 -4.81
N ILE A 312 15.16 -1.97 -3.64
CA ILE A 312 15.27 -2.69 -2.37
C ILE A 312 13.94 -3.38 -2.02
N ILE A 313 12.82 -2.66 -2.07
CA ILE A 313 11.50 -3.24 -1.77
C ILE A 313 11.16 -4.36 -2.77
N ALA A 314 11.39 -4.15 -4.07
CA ALA A 314 11.16 -5.18 -5.08
C ALA A 314 11.98 -6.44 -4.80
N TYR A 315 13.26 -6.26 -4.49
CA TYR A 315 14.15 -7.37 -4.14
C TYR A 315 13.72 -8.10 -2.87
N ARG A 316 13.28 -7.38 -1.82
CA ARG A 316 12.84 -7.99 -0.57
C ARG A 316 11.53 -8.76 -0.71
N LEU A 317 10.54 -8.20 -1.41
CA LEU A 317 9.20 -8.79 -1.51
C LEU A 317 9.12 -9.94 -2.52
N GLY A 318 9.82 -9.85 -3.65
CA GLY A 318 9.74 -10.83 -4.73
C GLY A 318 11.08 -11.27 -5.34
N GLY A 319 12.19 -10.97 -4.66
CA GLY A 319 13.52 -11.42 -5.06
C GLY A 319 14.00 -10.82 -6.38
N GLY A 320 14.95 -11.52 -7.01
CA GLY A 320 15.50 -11.13 -8.32
C GLY A 320 14.45 -11.06 -9.44
N LEU A 321 13.33 -11.79 -9.31
CA LEU A 321 12.24 -11.77 -10.29
C LEU A 321 11.54 -10.41 -10.30
N TRP A 322 11.16 -9.89 -9.13
CA TRP A 322 10.54 -8.56 -9.05
C TRP A 322 11.53 -7.47 -9.40
N LEU A 323 12.77 -7.57 -8.90
CA LEU A 323 13.84 -6.61 -9.21
C LEU A 323 14.05 -6.46 -10.72
N SER A 324 14.13 -7.56 -11.47
CA SER A 324 14.30 -7.53 -12.93
C SER A 324 13.08 -7.00 -13.70
N ASN A 325 11.92 -6.92 -13.04
CA ASN A 325 10.69 -6.34 -13.58
C ASN A 325 10.45 -4.89 -13.15
N VAL A 326 11.32 -4.32 -12.31
CA VAL A 326 11.32 -2.88 -12.06
C VAL A 326 11.73 -2.18 -13.35
N ILE A 327 10.91 -1.23 -13.81
CA ILE A 327 11.15 -0.57 -15.09
C ILE A 327 12.00 0.67 -14.82
N ASP A 328 13.28 0.62 -15.17
CA ASP A 328 14.23 1.75 -15.02
C ASP A 328 13.95 2.96 -15.96
N SER A 329 12.93 2.89 -16.82
CA SER A 329 12.66 3.90 -17.86
C SER A 329 11.95 5.18 -17.34
N GLU A 330 11.58 6.10 -18.24
CA GLU A 330 10.83 7.35 -17.99
C GLU A 330 9.60 7.24 -17.06
N ILE A 331 9.08 6.05 -16.80
CA ILE A 331 8.10 5.77 -15.75
C ILE A 331 8.65 6.15 -14.37
N ASN A 332 9.95 5.90 -14.09
CA ASN A 332 10.67 6.40 -12.92
C ASN A 332 10.89 7.93 -12.95
N LYS A 333 10.77 8.60 -14.09
CA LYS A 333 10.77 10.09 -14.16
C LYS A 333 9.38 10.67 -13.92
N LYS A 334 8.31 9.94 -14.28
CA LYS A 334 6.94 10.23 -13.83
C LYS A 334 6.74 9.92 -12.35
N ILE A 335 7.67 9.22 -11.68
CA ILE A 335 7.62 9.01 -10.25
C ILE A 335 7.66 10.31 -9.46
N HIS A 336 8.34 11.38 -9.88
CA HIS A 336 8.21 12.67 -9.17
C HIS A 336 6.78 13.23 -9.30
N SER A 337 6.11 13.02 -10.45
CA SER A 337 4.70 13.37 -10.62
C SER A 337 3.76 12.42 -9.89
N GLN A 338 4.11 11.13 -9.73
CA GLN A 338 3.35 10.15 -8.95
C GLN A 338 3.56 10.35 -7.46
N ILE A 339 4.77 10.65 -6.97
CA ILE A 339 5.04 11.10 -5.61
C ILE A 339 4.28 12.39 -5.35
N ARG A 340 4.33 13.39 -6.25
CA ARG A 340 3.56 14.62 -6.10
C ARG A 340 2.04 14.40 -6.19
N PHE A 341 1.58 13.41 -6.95
CA PHE A 341 0.17 13.04 -7.07
C PHE A 341 -0.31 12.21 -5.86
N LEU A 342 0.45 11.22 -5.44
CA LEU A 342 0.22 10.38 -4.25
C LEU A 342 0.28 11.26 -2.99
N LEU A 343 1.27 12.13 -2.84
CA LEU A 343 1.32 13.08 -1.73
C LEU A 343 0.23 14.17 -1.82
N LYS A 344 -0.40 14.39 -2.99
CA LYS A 344 -1.51 15.37 -3.19
C LYS A 344 -2.87 14.73 -2.91
N ASP A 345 -3.01 13.45 -3.26
CA ASP A 345 -4.25 12.68 -3.14
C ASP A 345 -4.32 11.90 -1.81
N VAL A 346 -3.22 11.71 -1.09
CA VAL A 346 -3.18 11.25 0.32
C VAL A 346 -3.59 12.38 1.27
N ASN A 347 -4.63 13.14 0.89
CA ASN A 347 -5.28 14.19 1.65
C ASN A 347 -4.61 15.58 1.55
N ARG A 348 -5.41 16.64 1.70
CA ARG A 348 -5.02 18.08 1.67
C ARG A 348 -3.83 18.39 2.60
N TRP A 349 -3.60 17.54 3.59
CA TRP A 349 -2.61 17.67 4.66
C TRP A 349 -1.18 17.36 4.22
N VAL A 350 -0.95 16.39 3.31
CA VAL A 350 0.41 15.95 2.97
C VAL A 350 1.13 16.89 1.99
N LEU A 351 0.39 17.65 1.18
CA LEU A 351 0.98 18.65 0.26
C LEU A 351 0.36 20.04 0.29
N GLY A 352 -0.87 20.20 0.75
CA GLY A 352 -1.49 21.53 0.87
C GLY A 352 -0.85 22.33 1.99
N GLU A 353 -0.57 21.67 3.12
CA GLU A 353 -0.06 22.29 4.34
C GLU A 353 1.30 21.73 4.81
N LEU A 354 1.92 20.81 4.05
CA LEU A 354 3.17 20.11 4.39
C LEU A 354 3.11 19.40 5.74
N VAL A 355 2.14 18.52 5.96
CA VAL A 355 1.95 17.81 7.23
C VAL A 355 1.86 16.29 6.99
N ARG A 356 2.72 15.52 7.66
CA ARG A 356 2.69 14.07 7.76
C ARG A 356 1.82 13.67 8.95
N VAL A 357 0.85 12.78 8.73
CA VAL A 357 0.18 12.07 9.83
C VAL A 357 1.09 10.94 10.31
N GLU A 358 1.37 10.92 11.61
CA GLU A 358 2.06 9.83 12.30
C GLU A 358 1.17 8.59 12.31
N ILE A 359 1.40 7.70 11.35
CA ILE A 359 0.78 6.37 11.37
C ILE A 359 1.69 5.38 12.13
N PRO A 360 1.13 4.36 12.81
CA PRO A 360 1.92 3.48 13.66
C PRO A 360 3.08 2.79 12.94
N ILE A 361 2.95 2.44 11.65
CA ILE A 361 4.07 1.89 10.87
C ILE A 361 5.25 2.88 10.73
N PHE A 362 4.98 4.19 10.63
CA PHE A 362 6.04 5.19 10.63
C PHE A 362 6.71 5.28 11.99
N VAL A 363 5.94 5.22 13.07
CA VAL A 363 6.45 5.25 14.43
C VAL A 363 7.27 4.00 14.74
N GLU A 364 6.78 2.82 14.37
CA GLU A 364 7.47 1.55 14.56
C GLU A 364 8.79 1.49 13.80
N ILE A 365 8.80 1.91 12.52
CA ILE A 365 10.05 2.00 11.75
C ILE A 365 10.95 3.09 12.35
N ALA A 366 10.41 4.25 12.73
CA ALA A 366 11.17 5.34 13.35
C ALA A 366 11.79 4.95 14.70
N ASN A 367 11.11 4.11 15.49
CA ASN A 367 11.55 3.65 16.80
C ASN A 367 12.73 2.69 16.71
N ILE A 368 12.85 1.89 15.64
CA ILE A 368 14.05 1.09 15.38
C ILE A 368 15.29 1.99 15.39
N PHE A 369 15.20 3.21 14.84
CA PHE A 369 16.31 4.17 14.88
C PHE A 369 16.55 4.76 16.26
N ALA A 370 15.50 5.01 17.04
CA ALA A 370 15.61 5.53 18.39
C ALA A 370 16.30 4.52 19.32
N GLU A 371 15.91 3.24 19.23
CA GLU A 371 16.53 2.14 19.97
C GLU A 371 18.02 1.97 19.64
N ILE A 372 18.42 2.18 18.38
CA ILE A 372 19.84 2.13 17.97
C ILE A 372 20.64 3.26 18.60
N THR A 373 20.12 4.50 18.64
CA THR A 373 20.80 5.62 19.29
C THR A 373 20.97 5.41 20.80
N VAL A 374 19.96 4.86 21.49
CA VAL A 374 20.04 4.54 22.92
C VAL A 374 20.99 3.37 23.18
N GLY A 375 21.02 2.37 22.29
CA GLY A 375 21.96 1.25 22.35
C GLY A 375 23.42 1.68 22.20
N THR A 376 23.72 2.61 21.29
CA THR A 376 25.08 3.16 21.13
C THR A 376 25.56 3.99 22.32
N ASP A 377 24.66 4.62 23.07
CA ASP A 377 25.01 5.33 24.32
C ASP A 377 25.30 4.37 25.49
N SER A 378 24.77 3.13 25.42
CA SER A 378 25.00 2.10 26.45
C SER A 378 26.29 1.29 26.27
N GLU A 379 26.91 1.31 25.08
CA GLU A 379 28.20 0.66 24.80
C GLU A 379 29.42 1.58 25.02
N ALA A 380 29.19 2.83 25.43
CA ALA A 380 30.24 3.78 25.80
C ALA A 380 30.33 3.96 27.33
N ARG A 381 30.60 2.88 28.07
CA ARG A 381 31.09 2.95 29.46
C ARG A 381 32.12 1.89 29.77
#